data_AF-V4P898-F1
#
_entry.id   AF-V4P898-F1
#
_cell.length_a   1.000
_cell.length_b   1.000
_cell.length_c   1.000
_cell.angle_alpha   90.00
_cell.angle_beta   90.00
_cell.angle_gamma   90.00
#
_symmetry.space_group_name_H-M   'P 1'
#
loop_
_entity.id
_entity.type
_entity.pdbx_description
1 polymer ?
#
loop_
_entity_poly.entity_id
_entity_poly.type
_entity_poly.pdbx_seq_one_letter_code
_entity_poly.pdbx_strand_id
1 'polypeptide(L)'
;MAQLGVDLKRVNATLLTEPNALITKSGTPFRVFTPFYRALEASGALDVNALALHPNQAWPSPGVWPGSRALSDLKLTPSLTPSGKDWSKGFGRFTPGEDGARAALQHFINHGLADYAGGRDRPDLDLTSHLSAHLRFGEISPQRVLHDLAVAVRSKPSLAVSAAKFRSELAWREFSYGLLAQQPRLHEVNFRRDFDDFEWRTDEKGFRAWCRGETGYELVDAGMRELWQTGYMHNRVRMVAASFLVKHLLIDWRRGEQWFWDCLVDADPANNTASWQWVSGCGADAAPYFRVFNPISQAEKFDPQARYRARYIAGYQGAFPKAKTATGDLFSLDAKAYPQPIVDHAFARDRALEAYRNRGQEAD
;
A
#
# COMPACT_ATOMS: atom_id res chain seq x y z
N MET A 1 29.44 -18.72 -4.71
CA MET A 1 28.86 -20.07 -4.93
C MET A 1 29.75 -20.92 -5.83
N ALA A 2 29.96 -20.57 -7.11
CA ALA A 2 30.85 -21.32 -8.00
C ALA A 2 32.30 -21.45 -7.49
N GLN A 3 32.88 -20.36 -6.95
CA GLN A 3 34.21 -20.39 -6.32
C GLN A 3 34.29 -21.26 -5.04
N LEU A 4 33.14 -21.60 -4.45
CA LEU A 4 33.03 -22.48 -3.29
C LEU A 4 32.68 -23.93 -3.68
N GLY A 5 32.58 -24.23 -4.99
CA GLY A 5 32.15 -25.56 -5.48
C GLY A 5 30.69 -25.88 -5.17
N VAL A 6 29.83 -24.87 -4.97
CA VAL A 6 28.41 -25.03 -4.61
C VAL A 6 27.51 -24.56 -5.76
N ASP A 7 26.54 -25.40 -6.11
CA ASP A 7 25.49 -25.09 -7.08
C ASP A 7 24.47 -24.09 -6.51
N LEU A 8 24.19 -23.03 -7.26
CA LEU A 8 23.16 -22.05 -6.91
C LEU A 8 21.94 -22.22 -7.81
N LYS A 9 20.81 -22.64 -7.21
CA LYS A 9 19.51 -22.67 -7.87
C LYS A 9 18.63 -21.54 -7.36
N ARG A 10 18.06 -20.76 -8.28
CA ARG A 10 17.07 -19.71 -7.99
C ARG A 10 15.72 -20.15 -8.53
N VAL A 11 14.67 -19.97 -7.74
CA VAL A 11 13.29 -20.34 -8.10
C VAL A 11 12.38 -19.20 -7.70
N ASN A 12 11.51 -18.77 -8.62
CA ASN A 12 10.48 -17.80 -8.30
C ASN A 12 9.36 -18.46 -7.48
N ALA A 13 9.16 -17.95 -6.27
CA ALA A 13 8.04 -18.29 -5.40
C ALA A 13 7.23 -17.04 -4.98
N THR A 14 7.75 -15.85 -5.30
CA THR A 14 7.22 -14.57 -4.82
C THR A 14 6.20 -13.99 -5.79
N LEU A 15 6.38 -14.21 -7.09
CA LEU A 15 5.59 -13.65 -8.17
C LEU A 15 4.91 -14.75 -8.98
N LEU A 16 3.85 -14.41 -9.69
CA LEU A 16 3.14 -15.33 -10.59
C LEU A 16 3.93 -15.58 -11.87
N THR A 17 4.72 -14.59 -12.31
CA THR A 17 5.65 -14.69 -13.44
C THR A 17 6.98 -14.05 -13.08
N GLU A 18 8.06 -14.41 -13.78
CA GLU A 18 9.32 -13.66 -13.65
C GLU A 18 9.08 -12.20 -14.11
N PRO A 19 9.67 -11.19 -13.44
CA PRO A 19 9.53 -9.80 -13.86
C PRO A 19 9.92 -9.62 -15.33
N ASN A 20 9.07 -8.91 -16.09
CA ASN A 20 9.24 -8.66 -17.52
C ASN A 20 9.28 -9.93 -18.41
N ALA A 21 8.86 -11.10 -17.93
CA ALA A 21 8.68 -12.28 -18.78
C ALA A 21 7.59 -12.09 -19.85
N LEU A 22 6.57 -11.30 -19.52
CA LEU A 22 5.54 -10.88 -20.46
C LEU A 22 5.98 -9.59 -21.15
N ILE A 23 6.03 -9.63 -22.48
CA ILE A 23 6.43 -8.51 -23.34
C ILE A 23 5.28 -8.08 -24.25
N THR A 24 5.30 -6.81 -24.65
CA THR A 24 4.37 -6.25 -25.64
C THR A 24 4.61 -6.86 -27.02
N LYS A 25 3.69 -6.61 -27.97
CA LYS A 25 3.85 -7.01 -29.37
C LYS A 25 5.11 -6.44 -30.04
N SER A 26 5.64 -5.32 -29.52
CA SER A 26 6.88 -4.71 -30.01
C SER A 26 8.14 -5.24 -29.31
N GLY A 27 8.03 -6.27 -28.47
CA GLY A 27 9.15 -6.88 -27.76
C GLY A 27 9.66 -6.08 -26.56
N THR A 28 8.91 -5.08 -26.09
CA THR A 28 9.29 -4.24 -24.95
C THR A 28 8.50 -4.60 -23.68
N PRO A 29 9.05 -4.41 -22.48
CA PRO A 29 8.31 -4.57 -21.23
C PRO A 29 7.04 -3.69 -21.16
N PHE A 30 6.02 -4.16 -20.44
CA PHE A 30 4.80 -3.38 -20.27
C PHE A 30 5.01 -2.15 -19.37
N ARG A 31 4.37 -1.04 -19.76
CA ARG A 31 4.34 0.23 -19.02
C ARG A 31 2.92 0.72 -18.72
N VAL A 32 1.90 0.00 -19.20
CA VAL A 32 0.48 0.31 -19.00
C VAL A 32 -0.19 -0.94 -18.42
N PHE A 33 -1.01 -0.78 -17.38
CA PHE A 33 -1.56 -1.90 -16.63
C PHE A 33 -2.55 -2.74 -17.44
N THR A 34 -3.50 -2.10 -18.11
CA THR A 34 -4.57 -2.81 -18.84
C THR A 34 -4.04 -3.83 -19.86
N PRO A 35 -3.09 -3.49 -20.77
CA PRO A 35 -2.53 -4.49 -21.69
C PRO A 35 -1.64 -5.51 -20.98
N PHE A 36 -0.95 -5.16 -19.90
CA PHE A 36 -0.22 -6.12 -19.07
C PHE A 36 -1.17 -7.15 -18.45
N TYR A 37 -2.27 -6.70 -17.84
CA TYR A 37 -3.26 -7.57 -17.21
C TYR A 37 -3.87 -8.57 -18.21
N ARG A 38 -4.21 -8.09 -19.42
CA ARG A 38 -4.69 -8.97 -20.51
C ARG A 38 -3.64 -10.00 -20.93
N ALA A 39 -2.37 -9.63 -20.99
CA ALA A 39 -1.29 -10.57 -21.31
C ALA A 39 -1.07 -11.60 -20.18
N LEU A 40 -1.16 -11.16 -18.92
CA LEU A 40 -1.06 -12.02 -17.75
C LEU A 40 -2.22 -13.02 -17.69
N GLU A 41 -3.46 -12.57 -17.95
CA GLU A 41 -4.63 -13.44 -18.10
C GLU A 41 -4.42 -14.46 -19.24
N ALA A 42 -4.05 -13.98 -20.44
CA ALA A 42 -3.85 -14.86 -21.61
C ALA A 42 -2.72 -15.88 -21.43
N SER A 43 -1.74 -15.60 -20.57
CA SER A 43 -0.66 -16.53 -20.25
C SER A 43 -1.09 -17.72 -19.38
N GLY A 44 -2.27 -17.66 -18.76
CA GLY A 44 -2.75 -18.65 -17.79
C GLY A 44 -2.10 -18.51 -16.40
N ALA A 45 -1.23 -17.51 -16.17
CA ALA A 45 -0.57 -17.31 -14.87
C ALA A 45 -1.54 -17.02 -13.71
N LEU A 46 -2.77 -16.58 -14.00
CA LEU A 46 -3.82 -16.37 -13.00
C LEU A 46 -4.67 -17.62 -12.73
N ASP A 47 -4.49 -18.70 -13.47
CA ASP A 47 -5.34 -19.90 -13.44
C ASP A 47 -4.67 -21.04 -12.67
N VAL A 48 -4.65 -20.92 -11.35
CA VAL A 48 -4.04 -21.90 -10.45
C VAL A 48 -5.07 -22.95 -10.01
N ASN A 49 -5.17 -24.04 -10.78
CA ASN A 49 -6.12 -25.12 -10.51
C ASN A 49 -5.64 -26.15 -9.49
N ALA A 50 -4.32 -26.26 -9.29
CA ALA A 50 -3.70 -27.14 -8.33
C ALA A 50 -2.46 -26.45 -7.75
N LEU A 51 -2.15 -26.76 -6.49
CA LEU A 51 -0.90 -26.37 -5.85
C LEU A 51 0.04 -27.56 -5.83
N ALA A 52 1.34 -27.31 -5.93
CA ALA A 52 2.34 -28.33 -5.66
C ALA A 52 2.13 -28.83 -4.23
N LEU A 53 1.87 -30.14 -4.08
CA LEU A 53 1.79 -30.75 -2.76
C LEU A 53 3.20 -30.74 -2.17
N HIS A 54 3.35 -30.15 -0.98
CA HIS A 54 4.53 -30.44 -0.18
C HIS A 54 4.40 -31.90 0.27
N PRO A 55 5.38 -32.77 -0.03
CA PRO A 55 5.38 -34.09 0.56
C PRO A 55 5.39 -33.93 2.08
N ASN A 56 4.59 -34.72 2.79
CA ASN A 56 4.56 -34.80 4.27
C ASN A 56 5.87 -35.44 4.83
N GLN A 57 6.99 -35.18 4.17
CA GLN A 57 8.29 -35.70 4.51
C GLN A 57 8.99 -34.70 5.44
N ALA A 58 9.45 -35.19 6.58
CA ALA A 58 10.29 -34.40 7.46
C ALA A 58 11.54 -33.93 6.69
N TRP A 59 11.89 -32.66 6.85
CA TRP A 59 13.14 -32.15 6.30
C TRP A 59 14.32 -32.91 6.92
N PRO A 60 15.34 -33.28 6.13
CA PRO A 60 16.53 -33.93 6.66
C PRO A 60 17.17 -33.02 7.71
N SER A 61 17.36 -33.56 8.91
CA SER A 61 17.98 -32.84 10.03
C SER A 61 19.40 -33.36 10.25
N PRO A 62 20.40 -32.49 10.43
CA PRO A 62 21.75 -32.94 10.75
C PRO A 62 21.79 -33.55 12.16
N GLY A 63 22.74 -34.45 12.41
CA GLY A 63 22.94 -35.01 13.76
C GLY A 63 23.35 -33.95 14.80
N VAL A 64 23.93 -32.84 14.34
CA VAL A 64 24.26 -31.66 15.15
C VAL A 64 23.92 -30.42 14.34
N TRP A 65 23.14 -29.51 14.91
CA TRP A 65 22.85 -28.22 14.29
C TRP A 65 24.05 -27.29 14.38
N PRO A 66 24.36 -26.51 13.33
CA PRO A 66 25.34 -25.44 13.43
C PRO A 66 24.88 -24.39 14.45
N GLY A 67 25.84 -23.69 15.06
CA GLY A 67 25.52 -22.55 15.92
C GLY A 67 24.72 -21.49 15.15
N SER A 68 23.70 -20.94 15.81
CA SER A 68 22.84 -19.88 15.27
C SER A 68 22.72 -18.74 16.27
N ARG A 69 22.37 -17.54 15.79
CA ARG A 69 22.07 -16.39 16.65
C ARG A 69 20.69 -16.55 17.29
N ALA A 70 20.53 -16.05 18.50
CA ALA A 70 19.20 -15.94 19.08
C ALA A 70 18.42 -14.80 18.41
N LEU A 71 17.10 -14.94 18.30
CA LEU A 71 16.25 -13.88 17.72
C LEU A 71 16.34 -12.56 18.50
N SER A 72 16.53 -12.63 19.82
CA SER A 72 16.73 -11.46 20.68
C SER A 72 17.95 -10.63 20.27
N ASP A 73 18.98 -11.27 19.74
CA ASP A 73 20.24 -10.61 19.37
C ASP A 73 20.08 -9.73 18.13
N LEU A 74 19.02 -9.97 17.34
CA LEU A 74 18.69 -9.20 16.14
C LEU A 74 18.06 -7.84 16.46
N LYS A 75 17.61 -7.61 17.71
CA LYS A 75 17.03 -6.33 18.18
C LYS A 75 15.93 -5.79 17.27
N LEU A 76 15.06 -6.68 16.79
CA LEU A 76 13.95 -6.34 15.88
C LEU A 76 12.72 -5.75 16.60
N THR A 77 12.75 -5.70 17.94
CA THR A 77 11.71 -5.04 18.72
C THR A 77 11.84 -3.53 18.57
N PRO A 78 10.73 -2.81 18.32
CA PRO A 78 10.77 -1.36 18.18
C PRO A 78 11.24 -0.70 19.48
N SER A 79 11.97 0.41 19.33
CA SER A 79 12.28 1.26 20.48
C SER A 79 11.02 1.90 21.03
N LEU A 80 10.98 2.08 22.35
CA LEU A 80 9.91 2.83 22.99
C LEU A 80 9.94 4.28 22.49
N THR A 81 8.78 4.90 22.40
CA THR A 81 8.64 6.33 22.16
C THR A 81 9.32 7.15 23.27
N PRO A 82 9.54 8.46 23.10
CA PRO A 82 10.08 9.31 24.16
C PRO A 82 9.27 9.30 25.47
N SER A 83 7.98 8.96 25.43
CA SER A 83 7.14 8.82 26.64
C SER A 83 7.17 7.41 27.24
N GLY A 84 7.96 6.49 26.66
CA GLY A 84 8.13 5.13 27.14
C GLY A 84 7.06 4.14 26.65
N LYS A 85 6.27 4.47 25.62
CA LYS A 85 5.28 3.53 25.08
C LYS A 85 5.83 2.72 23.92
N ASP A 86 5.36 1.49 23.83
CA ASP A 86 5.53 0.66 22.65
C ASP A 86 4.45 1.01 21.62
N TRP A 87 4.88 1.65 20.54
CA TRP A 87 4.00 2.11 19.47
C TRP A 87 3.51 0.97 18.56
N SER A 88 4.17 -0.20 18.59
CA SER A 88 3.77 -1.36 17.76
C SER A 88 2.59 -2.14 18.32
N LYS A 89 2.14 -1.84 19.54
CA LYS A 89 1.00 -2.52 20.17
C LYS A 89 -0.30 -2.45 19.36
N GLY A 90 -0.45 -1.45 18.51
CA GLY A 90 -1.62 -1.32 17.63
C GLY A 90 -1.57 -2.18 16.37
N PHE A 91 -0.47 -2.91 16.12
CA PHE A 91 -0.29 -3.75 14.93
C PHE A 91 -1.05 -5.07 15.02
N GLY A 92 -1.73 -5.36 16.13
CA GLY A 92 -2.53 -6.57 16.35
C GLY A 92 -3.68 -6.79 15.36
N ARG A 93 -3.90 -5.86 14.41
CA ARG A 93 -4.73 -6.11 13.21
C ARG A 93 -4.17 -7.26 12.36
N PHE A 94 -2.86 -7.45 12.36
CA PHE A 94 -2.19 -8.54 11.67
C PHE A 94 -1.65 -9.54 12.67
N THR A 95 -1.72 -10.82 12.34
CA THR A 95 -1.04 -11.89 13.07
C THR A 95 0.06 -12.43 12.16
N PRO A 96 1.34 -12.03 12.31
CA PRO A 96 2.42 -12.47 11.41
C PRO A 96 2.56 -14.00 11.36
N GLY A 97 3.03 -14.50 10.22
CA GLY A 97 3.27 -15.92 9.95
C GLY A 97 2.24 -16.58 9.02
N GLU A 98 2.58 -17.78 8.53
CA GLU A 98 1.77 -18.53 7.55
C GLU A 98 0.34 -18.80 8.05
N ASP A 99 0.19 -19.18 9.33
CA ASP A 99 -1.12 -19.46 9.91
C ASP A 99 -2.02 -18.22 9.94
N GLY A 100 -1.44 -17.06 10.30
CA GLY A 100 -2.15 -15.78 10.27
C GLY A 100 -2.53 -15.38 8.85
N ALA A 101 -1.64 -15.57 7.88
CA ALA A 101 -1.91 -15.33 6.47
C ALA A 101 -3.07 -16.19 5.94
N ARG A 102 -3.09 -17.48 6.33
CA ARG A 102 -4.16 -18.41 5.96
C ARG A 102 -5.48 -18.03 6.61
N ALA A 103 -5.46 -17.64 7.89
CA ALA A 103 -6.65 -17.17 8.59
C ALA A 103 -7.22 -15.89 7.95
N ALA A 104 -6.36 -14.93 7.59
CA ALA A 104 -6.75 -13.71 6.90
C ALA A 104 -7.40 -13.99 5.53
N LEU A 105 -6.82 -14.90 4.74
CA LEU A 105 -7.39 -15.31 3.45
C LEU A 105 -8.77 -15.97 3.61
N GLN A 106 -8.91 -16.89 4.56
CA GLN A 106 -10.19 -17.57 4.80
C GLN A 106 -11.24 -16.59 5.32
N HIS A 107 -10.87 -15.69 6.23
CA HIS A 107 -11.76 -14.63 6.69
C HIS A 107 -12.25 -13.76 5.53
N PHE A 108 -11.33 -13.33 4.65
CA PHE A 108 -11.67 -12.56 3.46
C PHE A 108 -12.64 -13.31 2.54
N ILE A 109 -12.36 -14.57 2.21
CA ILE A 109 -13.23 -15.38 1.34
C ILE A 109 -14.64 -15.51 1.93
N ASN A 110 -14.74 -15.72 3.25
CA ASN A 110 -16.02 -15.96 3.92
C ASN A 110 -16.83 -14.70 4.19
N HIS A 111 -16.17 -13.55 4.41
CA HIS A 111 -16.84 -12.35 4.92
C HIS A 111 -16.67 -11.10 4.05
N GLY A 112 -15.55 -10.94 3.35
CA GLY A 112 -15.26 -9.72 2.57
C GLY A 112 -15.45 -9.89 1.06
N LEU A 113 -15.16 -11.08 0.52
CA LEU A 113 -15.06 -11.30 -0.91
C LEU A 113 -16.38 -11.05 -1.64
N ALA A 114 -17.53 -11.42 -1.07
CA ALA A 114 -18.82 -11.26 -1.72
C ALA A 114 -19.05 -9.81 -2.20
N ASP A 115 -18.77 -8.84 -1.33
CA ASP A 115 -19.02 -7.42 -1.58
C ASP A 115 -17.77 -6.66 -2.06
N TYR A 116 -16.64 -7.34 -2.26
CA TYR A 116 -15.36 -6.73 -2.59
C TYR A 116 -15.44 -5.83 -3.84
N ALA A 117 -16.07 -6.29 -4.93
CA ALA A 117 -16.11 -5.52 -6.18
C ALA A 117 -16.76 -4.13 -6.02
N GLY A 118 -17.87 -4.05 -5.28
CA GLY A 118 -18.60 -2.79 -5.05
C GLY A 118 -18.11 -2.01 -3.83
N GLY A 119 -17.50 -2.69 -2.86
CA GLY A 119 -17.18 -2.13 -1.54
C GLY A 119 -15.71 -1.87 -1.26
N ARG A 120 -14.76 -2.34 -2.08
CA ARG A 120 -13.31 -2.16 -1.86
C ARG A 120 -12.82 -0.71 -1.75
N ASP A 121 -13.64 0.26 -2.13
CA ASP A 121 -13.31 1.68 -2.03
C ASP A 121 -13.85 2.32 -0.74
N ARG A 122 -14.57 1.57 0.10
CA ARG A 122 -15.21 2.03 1.33
C ARG A 122 -14.32 1.74 2.55
N PRO A 123 -13.46 2.68 3.00
CA PRO A 123 -12.61 2.46 4.17
C PRO A 123 -13.39 2.28 5.48
N ASP A 124 -14.67 2.65 5.52
CA ASP A 124 -15.54 2.40 6.67
C ASP A 124 -16.04 0.96 6.78
N LEU A 125 -15.84 0.15 5.74
CA LEU A 125 -16.20 -1.26 5.69
C LEU A 125 -14.95 -2.14 5.70
N ASP A 126 -15.04 -3.30 6.34
CA ASP A 126 -13.94 -4.26 6.40
C ASP A 126 -14.07 -5.31 5.29
N LEU A 127 -13.87 -4.87 4.05
CA LEU A 127 -14.08 -5.70 2.86
C LEU A 127 -12.78 -6.10 2.15
N THR A 128 -11.62 -5.61 2.60
CA THR A 128 -10.32 -5.94 2.00
C THR A 128 -9.71 -7.18 2.65
N SER A 129 -8.75 -7.82 1.98
CA SER A 129 -8.21 -9.10 2.42
C SER A 129 -7.22 -9.06 3.60
N HIS A 130 -6.62 -7.89 3.86
CA HIS A 130 -5.51 -7.74 4.82
C HIS A 130 -4.30 -8.65 4.52
N LEU A 131 -4.14 -9.07 3.26
CA LEU A 131 -3.04 -9.96 2.85
C LEU A 131 -1.76 -9.23 2.43
N SER A 132 -1.73 -7.91 2.41
CA SER A 132 -0.60 -7.15 1.86
C SER A 132 0.72 -7.41 2.61
N ALA A 133 0.70 -7.39 3.94
CA ALA A 133 1.87 -7.72 4.77
C ALA A 133 2.32 -9.18 4.58
N HIS A 134 1.36 -10.12 4.58
CA HIS A 134 1.62 -11.54 4.37
C HIS A 134 2.26 -11.83 3.00
N LEU A 135 1.76 -11.20 1.93
CA LEU A 135 2.29 -11.31 0.57
C LEU A 135 3.67 -10.66 0.44
N ARG A 136 3.94 -9.59 1.21
CA ARG A 136 5.24 -8.90 1.23
C ARG A 136 6.32 -9.75 1.88
N PHE A 137 6.01 -10.45 2.97
CA PHE A 137 6.96 -11.32 3.68
C PHE A 137 7.01 -12.76 3.15
N GLY A 138 6.15 -13.11 2.19
CA GLY A 138 6.11 -14.45 1.61
C GLY A 138 5.48 -15.50 2.52
N GLU A 139 4.68 -15.06 3.49
CA GLU A 139 3.93 -15.93 4.42
C GLU A 139 2.76 -16.63 3.72
N ILE A 140 2.35 -16.12 2.56
CA ILE A 140 1.43 -16.77 1.64
C ILE A 140 1.84 -16.46 0.19
N SER A 141 1.78 -17.46 -0.68
CA SER A 141 2.08 -17.25 -2.10
C SER A 141 0.86 -16.69 -2.85
N PRO A 142 1.05 -15.85 -3.89
CA PRO A 142 -0.07 -15.39 -4.72
C PRO A 142 -0.77 -16.57 -5.42
N GLN A 143 -0.05 -17.66 -5.70
CA GLN A 143 -0.61 -18.89 -6.25
C GLN A 143 -1.61 -19.54 -5.28
N ARG A 144 -1.28 -19.60 -3.98
CA ARG A 144 -2.20 -20.10 -2.95
C ARG A 144 -3.47 -19.26 -2.87
N VAL A 145 -3.33 -17.94 -2.93
CA VAL A 145 -4.46 -17.01 -2.93
C VAL A 145 -5.37 -17.27 -4.14
N LEU A 146 -4.81 -17.36 -5.36
CA LEU A 146 -5.56 -17.64 -6.58
C LEU A 146 -6.27 -18.99 -6.54
N HIS A 147 -5.59 -20.03 -6.04
CA HIS A 147 -6.16 -21.36 -5.89
C HIS A 147 -7.40 -21.35 -4.97
N ASP A 148 -7.27 -20.79 -3.76
CA ASP A 148 -8.36 -20.80 -2.78
C ASP A 148 -9.54 -19.93 -3.24
N LEU A 149 -9.28 -18.84 -3.99
CA LEU A 149 -10.34 -18.09 -4.68
C LEU A 149 -11.05 -18.94 -5.75
N ALA A 150 -10.30 -19.69 -6.55
CA ALA A 150 -10.90 -20.56 -7.57
C ALA A 150 -11.75 -21.67 -6.94
N VAL A 151 -11.30 -22.25 -5.81
CA VAL A 151 -12.09 -23.20 -5.00
C VAL A 151 -13.38 -22.54 -4.51
N ALA A 152 -13.30 -21.33 -3.94
CA ALA A 152 -14.46 -20.60 -3.44
C ALA A 152 -15.47 -20.28 -4.55
N VAL A 153 -15.01 -19.88 -5.73
CA VAL A 153 -15.88 -19.60 -6.90
C VAL A 153 -16.55 -20.87 -7.41
N ARG A 154 -15.84 -22.01 -7.47
CA ARG A 154 -16.45 -23.30 -7.84
C ARG A 154 -17.55 -23.71 -6.86
N SER A 155 -17.35 -23.46 -5.56
CA SER A 155 -18.35 -23.74 -4.53
C SER A 155 -19.52 -22.75 -4.54
N LYS A 156 -19.25 -21.46 -4.84
CA LYS A 156 -20.24 -20.38 -4.86
C LYS A 156 -20.02 -19.48 -6.09
N PRO A 157 -20.63 -19.81 -7.24
CA PRO A 157 -20.42 -19.08 -8.50
C PRO A 157 -20.74 -17.58 -8.45
N SER A 158 -21.61 -17.14 -7.52
CA SER A 158 -21.89 -15.70 -7.34
C SER A 158 -20.69 -14.88 -6.88
N LEU A 159 -19.62 -15.51 -6.38
CA LEU A 159 -18.36 -14.84 -6.03
C LEU A 159 -17.51 -14.48 -7.25
N ALA A 160 -17.83 -14.97 -8.46
CA ALA A 160 -16.96 -14.88 -9.64
C ALA A 160 -16.55 -13.43 -9.98
N VAL A 161 -17.48 -12.48 -9.94
CA VAL A 161 -17.20 -11.07 -10.28
C VAL A 161 -16.24 -10.44 -9.26
N SER A 162 -16.50 -10.64 -7.97
CA SER A 162 -15.64 -10.11 -6.91
C SER A 162 -14.28 -10.80 -6.85
N ALA A 163 -14.21 -12.11 -7.12
CA ALA A 163 -12.96 -12.83 -7.25
C ALA A 163 -12.15 -12.35 -8.46
N ALA A 164 -12.77 -12.12 -9.63
CA ALA A 164 -12.10 -11.54 -10.79
C ALA A 164 -11.58 -10.13 -10.48
N LYS A 165 -12.35 -9.31 -9.74
CA LYS A 165 -11.88 -8.00 -9.32
C LYS A 165 -10.66 -8.11 -8.40
N PHE A 166 -10.67 -9.01 -7.42
CA PHE A 166 -9.52 -9.22 -6.53
C PHE A 166 -8.30 -9.82 -7.26
N ARG A 167 -8.50 -10.71 -8.24
CA ARG A 167 -7.43 -11.21 -9.14
C ARG A 167 -6.70 -10.07 -9.84
N SER A 168 -7.43 -9.05 -10.31
CA SER A 168 -6.80 -7.87 -10.94
C SER A 168 -5.90 -7.08 -9.99
N GLU A 169 -6.15 -7.13 -8.68
CA GLU A 169 -5.36 -6.40 -7.68
C GLU A 169 -4.08 -7.17 -7.34
N LEU A 170 -4.07 -8.50 -7.43
CA LEU A 170 -2.83 -9.28 -7.46
C LEU A 170 -2.00 -8.98 -8.73
N ALA A 171 -2.65 -8.76 -9.87
CA ALA A 171 -1.94 -8.35 -11.08
C ALA A 171 -1.31 -6.96 -10.97
N TRP A 172 -1.90 -6.03 -10.20
CA TRP A 172 -1.25 -4.74 -9.91
C TRP A 172 0.06 -4.90 -9.16
N ARG A 173 0.13 -5.89 -8.26
CA ARG A 173 1.39 -6.27 -7.58
C ARG A 173 2.42 -6.76 -8.59
N GLU A 174 2.06 -7.70 -9.46
CA GLU A 174 2.96 -8.21 -10.51
C GLU A 174 3.45 -7.09 -11.44
N PHE A 175 2.55 -6.19 -11.84
CA PHE A 175 2.87 -5.04 -12.68
C PHE A 175 3.89 -4.11 -12.02
N SER A 176 3.71 -3.81 -10.73
CA SER A 176 4.64 -2.97 -9.97
C SER A 176 6.04 -3.57 -9.92
N TYR A 177 6.16 -4.89 -9.74
CA TYR A 177 7.46 -5.57 -9.80
C TYR A 177 8.09 -5.54 -11.20
N GLY A 178 7.28 -5.60 -12.26
CA GLY A 178 7.75 -5.36 -13.64
C GLY A 178 8.33 -3.95 -13.83
N LEU A 179 7.69 -2.93 -13.25
CA LEU A 179 8.23 -1.56 -13.28
C LEU A 179 9.54 -1.43 -12.49
N LEU A 180 9.62 -2.04 -11.30
CA LEU A 180 10.85 -2.05 -10.51
C LEU A 180 12.00 -2.76 -11.23
N ALA A 181 11.71 -3.86 -11.95
CA ALA A 181 12.73 -4.55 -12.74
C ALA A 181 13.22 -3.71 -13.94
N GLN A 182 12.37 -2.86 -14.52
CA GLN A 182 12.77 -1.91 -15.57
C GLN A 182 13.59 -0.73 -15.02
N GLN A 183 13.29 -0.30 -13.79
CA GLN A 183 13.96 0.81 -13.12
C GLN A 183 14.25 0.44 -11.65
N PRO A 184 15.41 -0.18 -11.35
CA PRO A 184 15.75 -0.60 -9.98
C PRO A 184 15.80 0.54 -8.97
N ARG A 185 15.97 1.79 -9.43
CA ARG A 185 15.96 3.00 -8.59
C ARG A 185 14.57 3.64 -8.50
N LEU A 186 13.48 2.87 -8.64
CA LEU A 186 12.10 3.39 -8.68
C LEU A 186 11.70 4.24 -7.44
N HIS A 187 12.38 4.07 -6.31
CA HIS A 187 12.20 4.88 -5.10
C HIS A 187 12.89 6.26 -5.18
N GLU A 188 13.89 6.43 -6.05
CA GLU A 188 14.71 7.64 -6.12
C GLU A 188 14.42 8.45 -7.39
N VAL A 189 14.14 7.78 -8.52
CA VAL A 189 14.04 8.42 -9.82
C VAL A 189 12.62 8.37 -10.36
N ASN A 190 12.15 9.48 -10.93
CA ASN A 190 10.87 9.50 -11.64
C ASN A 190 10.96 8.56 -12.84
N PHE A 191 9.95 7.71 -13.03
CA PHE A 191 9.86 6.82 -14.18
C PHE A 191 9.71 7.63 -15.47
N ARG A 192 8.89 8.68 -15.41
CA ARG A 192 8.78 9.74 -16.40
C ARG A 192 9.77 10.86 -16.08
N ARG A 193 10.86 10.92 -16.85
CA ARG A 193 11.96 11.88 -16.63
C ARG A 193 11.55 13.35 -16.86
N ASP A 194 10.42 13.61 -17.54
CA ASP A 194 9.86 14.96 -17.69
C ASP A 194 9.34 15.59 -16.38
N PHE A 195 9.45 14.89 -15.26
CA PHE A 195 9.16 15.37 -13.91
C PHE A 195 10.42 15.57 -13.04
N ASP A 196 11.62 15.39 -13.59
CA ASP A 196 12.86 15.52 -12.80
C ASP A 196 13.08 16.95 -12.31
N ASP A 197 12.78 17.93 -13.15
CA ASP A 197 12.89 19.36 -12.81
C ASP A 197 11.58 19.94 -12.25
N PHE A 198 10.71 19.08 -11.71
CA PHE A 198 9.46 19.54 -11.10
C PHE A 198 9.76 20.31 -9.80
N GLU A 199 9.37 21.58 -9.74
CA GLU A 199 9.64 22.44 -8.60
C GLU A 199 8.75 22.12 -7.38
N TRP A 200 9.27 21.30 -6.47
CA TRP A 200 8.62 20.98 -5.21
C TRP A 200 8.83 22.09 -4.16
N ARG A 201 7.81 22.31 -3.32
CA ARG A 201 7.90 23.22 -2.17
C ARG A 201 8.67 22.58 -1.03
N THR A 202 9.54 23.38 -0.41
CA THR A 202 10.09 23.06 0.91
C THR A 202 9.15 23.60 1.98
N ASP A 203 8.27 22.74 2.52
CA ASP A 203 7.31 23.09 3.57
C ASP A 203 7.34 22.06 4.70
N GLU A 204 8.33 22.18 5.58
CA GLU A 204 8.50 21.29 6.75
C GLU A 204 7.31 21.31 7.70
N LYS A 205 6.62 22.46 7.82
CA LYS A 205 5.46 22.57 8.68
C LYS A 205 4.28 21.78 8.10
N GLY A 206 4.02 21.95 6.80
CA GLY A 206 3.01 21.19 6.06
C GLY A 206 3.30 19.68 6.08
N PHE A 207 4.56 19.28 5.83
CA PHE A 207 4.97 17.87 5.90
C PHE A 207 4.70 17.25 7.27
N ARG A 208 5.12 17.91 8.35
CA ARG A 208 4.88 17.41 9.71
C ARG A 208 3.39 17.33 10.06
N ALA A 209 2.60 18.32 9.65
CA ALA A 209 1.15 18.29 9.85
C ALA A 209 0.51 17.11 9.10
N TRP A 210 0.98 16.82 7.89
CA TRP A 210 0.56 15.64 7.12
C TRP A 210 0.96 14.33 7.83
N CYS A 211 2.21 14.15 8.23
CA CYS A 211 2.66 12.95 8.97
C CYS A 211 1.83 12.68 10.23
N ARG A 212 1.40 13.74 10.94
CA ARG A 212 0.62 13.67 12.19
C ARG A 212 -0.90 13.61 11.99
N GLY A 213 -1.40 13.72 10.76
CA GLY A 213 -2.84 13.85 10.52
C GLY A 213 -3.43 15.05 11.25
N GLU A 214 -2.84 16.23 11.03
CA GLU A 214 -3.24 17.54 11.57
C GLU A 214 -3.44 18.57 10.43
N THR A 215 -3.86 18.10 9.26
CA THR A 215 -4.01 18.93 8.06
C THR A 215 -5.31 19.74 8.05
N GLY A 216 -6.29 19.37 8.88
CA GLY A 216 -7.64 19.92 8.84
C GLY A 216 -8.51 19.32 7.73
N TYR A 217 -8.02 18.30 7.03
CA TYR A 217 -8.78 17.51 6.07
C TYR A 217 -9.04 16.12 6.62
N GLU A 218 -10.26 15.90 7.10
CA GLU A 218 -10.61 14.73 7.91
C GLU A 218 -10.23 13.38 7.29
N LEU A 219 -10.48 13.16 6.00
CA LEU A 219 -10.14 11.87 5.39
C LEU A 219 -8.62 11.63 5.35
N VAL A 220 -7.84 12.69 5.12
CA VAL A 220 -6.37 12.62 5.15
C VAL A 220 -5.92 12.36 6.58
N ASP A 221 -6.43 13.12 7.54
CA ASP A 221 -6.04 13.02 8.95
C ASP A 221 -6.39 11.66 9.56
N ALA A 222 -7.57 11.13 9.25
CA ALA A 222 -7.98 9.78 9.63
C ALA A 222 -7.04 8.72 9.06
N GLY A 223 -6.64 8.86 7.79
CA GLY A 223 -5.68 7.96 7.15
C GLY A 223 -4.33 7.95 7.84
N MET A 224 -3.74 9.13 8.05
CA MET A 224 -2.42 9.26 8.67
C MET A 224 -2.40 8.75 10.10
N ARG A 225 -3.54 8.83 10.80
CA ARG A 225 -3.73 8.23 12.13
C ARG A 225 -3.92 6.72 12.08
N GLU A 226 -4.68 6.20 11.13
CA GLU A 226 -4.78 4.75 10.90
C GLU A 226 -3.39 4.15 10.65
N LEU A 227 -2.59 4.80 9.78
CA LEU A 227 -1.23 4.40 9.46
C LEU A 227 -0.38 4.29 10.72
N TRP A 228 -0.34 5.33 11.53
CA TRP A 228 0.48 5.31 12.74
C TRP A 228 -0.02 4.29 13.78
N GLN A 229 -1.34 4.22 13.99
CA GLN A 229 -1.92 3.37 15.02
C GLN A 229 -1.84 1.88 14.66
N THR A 230 -1.93 1.53 13.38
CA THR A 230 -2.11 0.12 12.96
C THR A 230 -1.00 -0.40 12.06
N GLY A 231 -0.10 0.48 11.58
CA GLY A 231 0.89 0.16 10.57
C GLY A 231 0.29 -0.11 9.19
N TYR A 232 -1.00 0.18 9.00
CA TYR A 232 -1.73 -0.05 7.76
C TYR A 232 -2.58 1.18 7.43
N MET A 233 -2.88 1.35 6.14
CA MET A 233 -3.85 2.36 5.70
C MET A 233 -4.66 1.78 4.55
N HIS A 234 -5.98 1.99 4.55
CA HIS A 234 -6.82 1.55 3.43
C HIS A 234 -6.37 2.16 2.09
N ASN A 235 -6.30 1.38 1.01
CA ASN A 235 -5.73 1.82 -0.28
C ASN A 235 -6.36 3.12 -0.83
N ARG A 236 -7.69 3.24 -0.78
CA ARG A 236 -8.38 4.48 -1.20
C ARG A 236 -7.87 5.70 -0.42
N VAL A 237 -7.59 5.53 0.87
CA VAL A 237 -7.12 6.61 1.73
C VAL A 237 -5.64 6.90 1.49
N ARG A 238 -4.81 5.88 1.19
CA ARG A 238 -3.42 6.07 0.70
C ARG A 238 -3.39 6.98 -0.53
N MET A 239 -4.26 6.73 -1.51
CA MET A 239 -4.37 7.55 -2.72
C MET A 239 -4.72 9.02 -2.39
N VAL A 240 -5.65 9.25 -1.47
CA VAL A 240 -6.07 10.61 -1.07
C VAL A 240 -4.96 11.31 -0.29
N ALA A 241 -4.35 10.65 0.68
CA ALA A 241 -3.27 11.19 1.49
C ALA A 241 -2.02 11.51 0.65
N ALA A 242 -1.65 10.62 -0.27
CA ALA A 242 -0.55 10.84 -1.21
C ALA A 242 -0.85 12.00 -2.17
N SER A 243 -2.07 12.07 -2.72
CA SER A 243 -2.50 13.16 -3.60
C SER A 243 -2.48 14.51 -2.86
N PHE A 244 -2.89 14.53 -1.58
CA PHE A 244 -2.80 15.71 -0.75
C PHE A 244 -1.35 16.18 -0.55
N LEU A 245 -0.42 15.27 -0.26
CA LEU A 245 0.98 15.63 -0.10
C LEU A 245 1.56 16.24 -1.39
N VAL A 246 1.39 15.55 -2.52
CA VAL A 246 2.05 15.90 -3.79
C VAL A 246 1.34 17.03 -4.53
N LYS A 247 0.02 17.19 -4.36
CA LYS A 247 -0.76 18.21 -5.07
C LYS A 247 -1.17 19.35 -4.16
N HIS A 248 -1.70 19.08 -2.97
CA HIS A 248 -2.14 20.17 -2.08
C HIS A 248 -0.98 20.88 -1.42
N LEU A 249 -0.01 20.13 -0.90
CA LEU A 249 1.17 20.71 -0.26
C LEU A 249 2.31 20.98 -1.26
N LEU A 250 2.24 20.35 -2.43
CA LEU A 250 3.27 20.39 -3.48
C LEU A 250 4.64 19.94 -2.94
N ILE A 251 4.64 18.93 -2.08
CA ILE A 251 5.85 18.36 -1.47
C ILE A 251 6.26 17.12 -2.28
N ASP A 252 7.58 16.94 -2.44
CA ASP A 252 8.15 15.79 -3.16
C ASP A 252 7.60 14.46 -2.62
N TRP A 253 7.09 13.64 -3.54
CA TRP A 253 6.51 12.33 -3.28
C TRP A 253 7.47 11.40 -2.54
N ARG A 254 8.79 11.56 -2.74
CA ARG A 254 9.82 10.75 -2.09
C ARG A 254 9.78 10.88 -0.57
N ARG A 255 9.39 12.04 -0.05
CA ARG A 255 9.23 12.26 1.39
C ARG A 255 8.04 11.47 1.95
N GLY A 256 6.96 11.42 1.19
CA GLY A 256 5.79 10.61 1.53
C GLY A 256 6.08 9.11 1.41
N GLU A 257 6.82 8.71 0.38
CA GLU A 257 7.28 7.35 0.15
C GLU A 257 8.11 6.84 1.33
N GLN A 258 9.11 7.61 1.78
CA GLN A 258 9.93 7.27 2.93
C GLN A 258 9.12 7.21 4.23
N TRP A 259 8.19 8.15 4.45
CA TRP A 259 7.31 8.09 5.62
C TRP A 259 6.44 6.82 5.62
N PHE A 260 5.93 6.44 4.46
CA PHE A 260 5.17 5.19 4.29
C PHE A 260 6.06 3.97 4.49
N TRP A 261 7.30 4.00 4.01
CA TRP A 261 8.28 2.93 4.23
C TRP A 261 8.53 2.68 5.72
N ASP A 262 8.66 3.75 6.51
CA ASP A 262 8.95 3.66 7.94
C ASP A 262 7.74 3.26 8.79
N CYS A 263 6.52 3.43 8.28
CA CYS A 263 5.28 3.22 9.04
C CYS A 263 4.47 1.99 8.61
N LEU A 264 4.56 1.54 7.36
CA LEU A 264 3.73 0.47 6.84
C LEU A 264 4.29 -0.92 7.18
N VAL A 265 3.45 -1.80 7.72
CA VAL A 265 3.77 -3.25 7.84
C VAL A 265 3.82 -3.95 6.49
N ASP A 266 3.25 -3.33 5.44
CA ASP A 266 3.27 -3.84 4.07
C ASP A 266 4.17 -3.03 3.12
N ALA A 267 5.13 -2.27 3.67
CA ALA A 267 6.11 -1.52 2.88
C ALA A 267 6.84 -2.44 1.88
N ASP A 268 6.67 -2.13 0.60
CA ASP A 268 7.15 -2.95 -0.53
C ASP A 268 7.87 -2.07 -1.54
N PRO A 269 9.09 -2.46 -1.99
CA PRO A 269 9.93 -1.63 -2.84
C PRO A 269 9.33 -1.40 -4.23
N ALA A 270 8.41 -2.25 -4.68
CA ALA A 270 7.73 -2.11 -5.96
C ALA A 270 6.39 -1.39 -5.78
N ASN A 271 5.51 -1.89 -4.92
CA ASN A 271 4.14 -1.41 -4.79
C ASN A 271 4.07 0.00 -4.18
N ASN A 272 4.89 0.30 -3.17
CA ASN A 272 4.92 1.62 -2.55
C ASN A 272 5.35 2.66 -3.59
N THR A 273 6.52 2.45 -4.19
CA THR A 273 7.14 3.37 -5.16
C THR A 273 6.28 3.55 -6.41
N ALA A 274 5.78 2.46 -7.01
CA ALA A 274 4.91 2.53 -8.17
C ALA A 274 3.61 3.31 -7.88
N SER A 275 3.03 3.12 -6.69
CA SER A 275 1.81 3.83 -6.29
C SER A 275 2.05 5.33 -6.04
N TRP A 276 3.16 5.69 -5.38
CA TRP A 276 3.54 7.09 -5.18
C TRP A 276 3.79 7.81 -6.52
N GLN A 277 4.47 7.14 -7.45
CA GLN A 277 4.67 7.67 -8.80
C GLN A 277 3.36 7.74 -9.61
N TRP A 278 2.45 6.79 -9.42
CA TRP A 278 1.13 6.81 -10.06
C TRP A 278 0.29 8.01 -9.62
N VAL A 279 0.28 8.33 -8.32
CA VAL A 279 -0.47 9.45 -7.75
C VAL A 279 0.16 10.81 -8.11
N SER A 280 1.49 10.88 -8.12
CA SER A 280 2.25 12.09 -8.46
C SER A 280 2.34 12.37 -9.96
N GLY A 281 1.79 11.50 -10.83
CA GLY A 281 1.76 11.73 -12.27
C GLY A 281 3.03 11.36 -13.03
N CYS A 282 4.11 10.97 -12.32
CA CYS A 282 5.42 10.65 -12.91
C CYS A 282 5.65 9.14 -13.15
N GLY A 283 4.67 8.28 -12.86
CA GLY A 283 4.72 6.85 -13.13
C GLY A 283 4.42 6.46 -14.59
N ALA A 284 4.67 5.18 -14.92
CA ALA A 284 4.51 4.61 -16.26
C ALA A 284 3.05 4.64 -16.80
N ASP A 285 2.07 4.39 -15.93
CA ASP A 285 0.62 4.41 -16.21
C ASP A 285 -0.10 5.42 -15.29
N ALA A 286 0.58 6.53 -14.99
CA ALA A 286 0.15 7.42 -13.93
C ALA A 286 -1.21 8.09 -14.22
N ALA A 287 -1.95 8.37 -13.13
CA ALA A 287 -3.12 9.22 -13.24
C ALA A 287 -2.70 10.59 -13.81
N PRO A 288 -3.47 11.19 -14.73
CA PRO A 288 -3.13 12.50 -15.25
C PRO A 288 -2.95 13.51 -14.11
N TYR A 289 -1.83 14.23 -14.08
CA TYR A 289 -1.44 15.08 -12.95
C TYR A 289 -2.55 16.06 -12.55
N PHE A 290 -3.22 16.65 -13.55
CA PHE A 290 -4.31 17.60 -13.38
C PHE A 290 -5.55 17.06 -12.65
N ARG A 291 -5.65 15.74 -12.44
CA ARG A 291 -6.66 15.15 -11.55
C ARG A 291 -6.24 15.35 -10.09
N VAL A 292 -6.52 16.53 -9.54
CA VAL A 292 -6.36 16.84 -8.12
C VAL A 292 -7.58 16.30 -7.37
N PHE A 293 -7.40 15.35 -6.46
CA PHE A 293 -8.51 14.82 -5.67
C PHE A 293 -8.98 15.88 -4.68
N ASN A 294 -10.26 16.23 -4.68
CA ASN A 294 -10.84 17.02 -3.59
C ASN A 294 -11.04 16.09 -2.37
N PRO A 295 -10.29 16.24 -1.27
CA PRO A 295 -10.37 15.31 -0.14
C PRO A 295 -11.76 15.29 0.51
N ILE A 296 -12.51 16.39 0.44
CA ILE A 296 -13.87 16.51 0.99
C ILE A 296 -14.83 15.63 0.19
N SER A 297 -14.83 15.74 -1.15
CA SER A 297 -15.72 14.91 -1.97
C SER A 297 -15.31 13.43 -1.97
N GLN A 298 -14.02 13.12 -1.80
CA GLN A 298 -13.57 11.75 -1.54
C GLN A 298 -14.13 11.22 -0.21
N ALA A 299 -14.14 12.05 0.84
CA ALA A 299 -14.69 11.71 2.14
C ALA A 299 -16.19 11.42 2.07
N GLU A 300 -16.97 12.28 1.42
CA GLU A 300 -18.42 12.11 1.23
C GLU A 300 -18.75 10.85 0.42
N LYS A 301 -17.97 10.58 -0.64
CA LYS A 301 -18.21 9.45 -1.53
C LYS A 301 -17.86 8.10 -0.89
N PHE A 302 -16.74 8.03 -0.19
CA PHE A 302 -16.15 6.76 0.27
C PHE A 302 -16.37 6.48 1.76
N ASP A 303 -16.68 7.50 2.55
CA ASP A 303 -17.08 7.37 3.96
C ASP A 303 -18.33 8.23 4.22
N PRO A 304 -19.47 7.87 3.61
CA PRO A 304 -20.69 8.71 3.58
C PRO A 304 -21.31 8.90 4.96
N GLN A 305 -21.03 8.01 5.91
CA GLN A 305 -21.51 8.08 7.29
C GLN A 305 -20.44 8.56 8.28
N ALA A 306 -19.28 9.02 7.77
CA ALA A 306 -18.14 9.46 8.57
C ALA A 306 -17.64 8.41 9.60
N ARG A 307 -17.91 7.11 9.40
CA ARG A 307 -17.56 6.06 10.36
C ARG A 307 -16.04 5.86 10.43
N TYR A 308 -15.38 5.91 9.27
CA TYR A 308 -13.93 5.81 9.20
C TYR A 308 -13.27 7.04 9.82
N ARG A 309 -13.73 8.24 9.43
CA ARG A 309 -13.18 9.50 9.97
C ARG A 309 -13.41 9.63 11.47
N ALA A 310 -14.61 9.34 11.95
CA ALA A 310 -14.92 9.37 13.37
C ALA A 310 -14.08 8.39 14.18
N ARG A 311 -13.78 7.20 13.65
CA ARG A 311 -12.94 6.20 14.32
C ARG A 311 -11.54 6.72 14.61
N TYR A 312 -10.88 7.30 13.63
CA TYR A 312 -9.45 7.65 13.74
C TYR A 312 -9.19 9.09 14.20
N ILE A 313 -10.17 9.98 14.06
CA ILE A 313 -10.11 11.38 14.56
C ILE A 313 -10.77 11.47 15.96
N ALA A 314 -11.30 10.37 16.49
CA ALA A 314 -11.85 10.29 17.86
C ALA A 314 -10.87 10.93 18.85
N GLY A 315 -11.28 12.03 19.50
CA GLY A 315 -10.45 12.78 20.44
C GLY A 315 -10.39 14.29 20.20
N TYR A 316 -10.66 14.76 18.98
CA TYR A 316 -10.84 16.20 18.73
C TYR A 316 -12.24 16.67 19.11
N GLN A 317 -12.31 17.86 19.71
CA GLN A 317 -13.57 18.57 19.90
C GLN A 317 -14.05 19.15 18.56
N GLY A 318 -15.34 18.99 18.25
CA GLY A 318 -15.97 19.55 17.05
C GLY A 318 -15.81 18.71 15.78
N ALA A 319 -15.08 17.59 15.81
CA ALA A 319 -14.93 16.71 14.65
C ALA A 319 -16.24 15.99 14.29
N PHE A 320 -16.92 15.30 15.24
CA PHE A 320 -18.25 14.64 15.08
C PHE A 320 -18.85 14.31 16.48
N PRO A 321 -20.12 13.84 16.65
CA PRO A 321 -20.69 13.60 17.98
C PRO A 321 -19.95 12.48 18.74
N LYS A 322 -19.15 12.90 19.73
CA LYS A 322 -18.55 12.17 20.87
C LYS A 322 -18.27 10.66 20.69
N ALA A 323 -17.00 10.33 20.46
CA ALA A 323 -16.40 9.10 20.99
C ALA A 323 -15.36 9.47 22.06
N LYS A 324 -15.49 8.85 23.25
CA LYS A 324 -14.56 8.99 24.38
C LYS A 324 -13.45 7.97 24.24
N THR A 325 -12.19 8.43 24.26
CA THR A 325 -11.11 8.00 25.17
C THR A 325 -9.77 8.52 24.63
N ALA A 326 -8.92 9.04 25.51
CA ALA A 326 -7.61 9.61 25.16
C ALA A 326 -6.56 9.17 26.18
N THR A 327 -5.39 8.69 25.72
CA THR A 327 -4.14 8.65 26.49
C THR A 327 -2.93 8.77 25.55
N GLY A 328 -1.93 9.57 25.92
CA GLY A 328 -1.08 10.26 24.95
C GLY A 328 0.27 9.66 24.51
N ASP A 329 0.61 9.85 23.24
CA ASP A 329 1.94 9.84 22.58
C ASP A 329 1.77 10.37 21.16
N LEU A 330 2.71 11.16 20.56
CA LEU A 330 2.77 11.85 19.23
C LEU A 330 1.43 12.33 18.58
N PHE A 331 0.43 11.48 18.62
CA PHE A 331 -1.02 11.65 18.54
C PHE A 331 -1.68 11.74 19.94
N SER A 332 -1.00 12.33 20.95
CA SER A 332 -1.59 12.50 22.27
C SER A 332 -2.77 13.45 22.22
N LEU A 333 -3.97 12.89 22.34
CA LEU A 333 -5.24 13.63 22.28
C LEU A 333 -5.48 14.35 23.61
N ASP A 334 -4.85 15.50 23.82
CA ASP A 334 -5.55 16.54 24.58
C ASP A 334 -6.80 16.89 23.76
N ALA A 335 -7.94 17.08 24.43
CA ALA A 335 -9.19 17.48 23.78
C ALA A 335 -9.05 18.89 23.17
N LYS A 336 -8.36 18.98 22.04
CA LYS A 336 -8.11 20.20 21.26
C LYS A 336 -9.24 20.38 20.25
N ALA A 337 -9.47 21.62 19.85
CA ALA A 337 -10.28 21.88 18.67
C ALA A 337 -9.65 21.20 17.46
N TYR A 338 -10.47 20.59 16.60
CA TYR A 338 -9.99 20.06 15.32
C TYR A 338 -9.32 21.19 14.51
N PRO A 339 -8.13 20.97 13.92
CA PRO A 339 -7.39 22.02 13.23
C PRO A 339 -8.17 22.56 12.04
N GLN A 340 -8.01 23.86 11.80
CA GLN A 340 -8.46 24.47 10.55
C GLN A 340 -7.61 23.96 9.37
N PRO A 341 -8.17 23.90 8.14
CA PRO A 341 -7.43 23.49 6.96
C PRO A 341 -6.11 24.26 6.80
N ILE A 342 -5.00 23.54 6.68
CA ILE A 342 -3.65 24.16 6.55
C ILE A 342 -3.43 24.83 5.18
N VAL A 343 -4.30 24.54 4.21
CA VAL A 343 -4.33 25.15 2.89
C VAL A 343 -5.76 25.09 2.35
N ASP A 344 -6.20 26.12 1.65
CA ASP A 344 -7.48 26.10 0.91
C ASP A 344 -7.39 25.18 -0.32
N HIS A 345 -8.48 24.45 -0.61
CA HIS A 345 -8.49 23.48 -1.71
C HIS A 345 -8.36 24.14 -3.09
N ALA A 346 -9.09 25.23 -3.35
CA ALA A 346 -9.08 25.88 -4.65
C ALA A 346 -7.71 26.49 -4.94
N PHE A 347 -7.16 27.21 -3.97
CA PHE A 347 -5.80 27.75 -4.03
C PHE A 347 -4.75 26.66 -4.26
N ALA A 348 -4.80 25.57 -3.48
CA ALA A 348 -3.87 24.46 -3.60
C ALA A 348 -3.93 23.79 -4.98
N ARG A 349 -5.14 23.59 -5.50
CA ARG A 349 -5.37 23.01 -6.84
C ARG A 349 -4.76 23.89 -7.92
N ASP A 350 -5.02 25.20 -7.89
CA ASP A 350 -4.55 26.11 -8.93
C ASP A 350 -3.02 26.22 -8.91
N ARG A 351 -2.41 26.28 -7.72
CA ARG A 351 -0.95 26.21 -7.56
C ARG A 351 -0.35 24.93 -8.14
N ALA A 352 -0.97 23.77 -7.88
CA ALA A 352 -0.48 22.50 -8.42
C ALA A 352 -0.55 22.47 -9.96
N LEU A 353 -1.62 23.01 -10.54
CA LEU A 353 -1.80 23.08 -11.99
C LEU A 353 -0.85 24.08 -12.66
N GLU A 354 -0.53 25.18 -11.98
CA GLU A 354 0.51 26.11 -12.40
C GLU A 354 1.89 25.45 -12.42
N ALA A 355 2.31 24.83 -11.31
CA ALA A 355 3.57 24.08 -11.25
C ALA A 355 3.66 23.00 -12.34
N TYR A 356 2.55 22.28 -12.59
CA TYR A 356 2.50 21.29 -13.66
C TYR A 356 2.61 21.89 -15.07
N ARG A 357 2.05 23.08 -15.32
CA ARG A 357 2.17 23.77 -16.61
C ARG A 357 3.59 24.26 -16.86
N ASN A 358 4.28 24.70 -15.81
CA ASN A 358 5.63 25.25 -15.89
C ASN A 358 6.72 24.16 -15.86
N ARG A 359 6.37 22.88 -15.66
CA ARG A 359 7.35 21.79 -15.62
C ARG A 359 8.17 21.74 -16.92
N GLY A 360 9.49 21.74 -16.81
CA GLY A 360 10.40 21.71 -17.96
C GLY A 360 10.51 23.03 -18.73
N GLN A 361 9.99 24.14 -18.18
CA GLN A 361 10.39 25.48 -18.63
C GLN A 361 11.58 25.92 -17.77
N GLU A 362 12.71 26.26 -18.40
CA GLU A 362 13.84 26.88 -17.68
C GLU A 362 13.35 28.22 -17.10
N ALA A 363 13.67 28.48 -15.84
CA ALA A 363 13.43 29.79 -15.23
C ALA A 363 14.37 30.80 -15.88
N ASP A 364 13.82 31.67 -16.74
CA ASP A 364 14.51 32.82 -17.34
C ASP A 364 15.07 33.80 -16.29
#